data_AF-A0A7C2PLL5-F1
#
_entry.id   AF-A0A7C2PLL5-F1
#
_cell.length_a   1.000
_cell.length_b   1.000
_cell.length_c   1.000
_cell.angle_alpha   90.00
_cell.angle_beta   90.00
_cell.angle_gamma   90.00
#
_symmetry.space_group_name_H-M   'P 1'
#
loop_
_entity.id
_entity.type
_entity.pdbx_description
1 polymer ?
#
loop_
_entity_poly.entity_id
_entity_poly.type
_entity_poly.pdbx_seq_one_letter_code
_entity_poly.pdbx_strand_id
1 'polypeptide(L)' 'MRNNRSLYIDTEALSSLALVQAGLISPVDKLMNAQEAKEVDETQRYKGIPFPFSFVLA' A
#
# COMPACT_ATOMS: atom_id res chain seq x y z
N MET A 1 -7.18 -21.90 -18.34
CA MET A 1 -7.61 -21.95 -16.93
C MET A 1 -6.83 -20.89 -16.17
N ARG A 2 -7.51 -19.92 -15.53
CA ARG A 2 -6.85 -18.85 -14.76
C ARG A 2 -6.49 -19.46 -13.39
N ASN A 3 -5.20 -19.65 -13.10
CA ASN A 3 -4.75 -20.14 -11.80
C ASN A 3 -4.89 -19.02 -10.77
N ASN A 4 -6.03 -18.97 -10.07
CA ASN A 4 -6.25 -18.05 -8.96
C ASN A 4 -5.43 -18.52 -7.76
N ARG A 5 -4.17 -18.09 -7.69
CA ARG A 5 -3.32 -18.28 -6.52
C ARG A 5 -3.83 -17.34 -5.43
N SER A 6 -4.40 -17.91 -4.38
CA SER A 6 -4.77 -17.20 -3.17
C SER A 6 -3.54 -17.02 -2.26
N LEU A 7 -3.39 -15.84 -1.68
CA LEU A 7 -2.41 -15.56 -0.63
C LEU A 7 -3.18 -15.33 0.67
N TYR A 8 -2.82 -16.04 1.73
CA TYR A 8 -3.30 -15.72 3.06
C TYR A 8 -2.46 -14.57 3.63
N ILE A 9 -3.13 -13.54 4.10
CA ILE A 9 -2.52 -12.38 4.77
C ILE A 9 -3.01 -12.35 6.21
N ASP A 10 -2.25 -11.72 7.09
CA ASP A 10 -2.67 -11.50 8.47
C ASP A 10 -3.78 -10.44 8.57
N THR A 11 -4.34 -10.33 9.77
CA THR A 11 -5.43 -9.39 10.08
C THR A 11 -4.99 -7.93 10.00
N GLU A 12 -3.71 -7.61 10.24
CA GLU A 12 -3.18 -6.25 10.23
C GLU A 12 -3.08 -5.73 8.79
N ALA A 13 -2.55 -6.55 7.89
CA ALA A 13 -2.53 -6.32 6.44
C ALA A 13 -3.95 -6.18 5.88
N LEU A 14 -4.88 -7.05 6.30
CA LEU A 14 -6.29 -6.96 5.89
C LEU A 14 -6.91 -5.62 6.33
N SER A 15 -6.69 -5.20 7.57
CA SER A 15 -7.21 -3.94 8.10
C SER A 15 -6.65 -2.74 7.35
N SER A 16 -5.35 -2.77 7.05
CA SER A 16 -4.67 -1.71 6.28
C SER A 16 -5.22 -1.59 4.86
N LEU A 17 -5.47 -2.72 4.18
CA LEU A 17 -6.09 -2.73 2.86
C LEU A 17 -7.54 -2.23 2.89
N ALA A 18 -8.30 -2.50 3.96
CA ALA A 18 -9.66 -2.00 4.12
C ALA A 18 -9.70 -0.46 4.20
N LEU A 19 -8.69 0.17 4.81
CA LEU A 19 -8.56 1.64 4.84
C LEU A 19 -8.33 2.22 3.44
N VAL A 20 -7.51 1.56 2.61
CA VAL A 20 -7.32 1.94 1.19
C VAL A 20 -8.65 1.86 0.46
N GLN A 21 -9.36 0.74 0.62
CA GLN A 21 -10.63 0.51 -0.06
C GLN A 21 -11.71 1.53 0.33
N ALA A 22 -11.71 1.96 1.60
CA ALA A 22 -12.60 3.01 2.10
C ALA A 22 -12.15 4.43 1.71
N GLY A 23 -10.99 4.60 1.05
CA GLY A 23 -10.45 5.88 0.63
C GLY A 23 -9.92 6.76 1.78
N LEU A 24 -9.70 6.17 2.96
CA LEU A 24 -9.31 6.90 4.17
C LEU A 24 -7.83 7.32 4.18
N ILE A 25 -7.01 6.70 3.34
CA ILE A 25 -5.56 6.94 3.25
C ILE A 25 -5.14 7.42 1.85
N SER A 26 -6.00 8.22 1.21
CA SER A 26 -5.67 8.93 -0.03
C SER A 26 -4.35 9.70 0.12
N PRO A 27 -3.44 9.68 -0.88
CA PRO A 27 -3.67 9.29 -2.28
C PRO A 27 -3.26 7.84 -2.62
N VAL A 28 -3.05 6.99 -1.62
CA VAL A 28 -2.72 5.57 -1.80
C VAL A 28 -3.98 4.80 -2.19
N ASP A 29 -3.90 4.11 -3.32
CA ASP A 29 -4.98 3.31 -3.93
C ASP A 29 -4.57 1.85 -4.19
N LYS A 30 -3.31 1.52 -3.92
CA LYS A 30 -2.71 0.19 -4.11
C LYS A 30 -1.49 0.03 -3.20
N LEU A 31 -0.99 -1.19 -3.09
CA LEU A 31 0.34 -1.44 -2.55
C LEU A 31 1.41 -0.78 -3.43
N MET A 32 2.39 -0.17 -2.78
CA MET A 32 3.54 0.44 -3.44
C MET A 32 4.45 -0.64 -4.01
N ASN A 33 4.97 -0.40 -5.21
CA ASN A 33 6.11 -1.17 -5.70
C ASN A 33 7.41 -0.71 -5.04
N ALA A 34 8.51 -1.43 -5.29
CA ALA A 34 9.82 -1.13 -4.69
C ALA A 34 10.32 0.30 -4.97
N GLN A 35 10.05 0.84 -6.17
CA GLN A 35 10.46 2.20 -6.52
C GLN A 35 9.62 3.25 -5.79
N GLU A 36 8.30 3.07 -5.74
CA GLU A 36 7.37 3.94 -5.02
C GLU A 36 7.68 3.94 -3.51
N ALA A 37 7.90 2.76 -2.92
CA ALA A 37 8.24 2.61 -1.52
C ALA A 37 9.55 3.33 -1.18
N LYS A 38 10.59 3.13 -2.00
CA LYS A 38 11.87 3.80 -1.84
C LYS A 38 11.75 5.32 -1.92
N GLU A 39 11.00 5.82 -2.91
CA GLU A 39 10.77 7.27 -3.05
C GLU A 39 10.04 7.84 -1.83
N VAL A 40 9.04 7.14 -1.31
CA VAL A 40 8.30 7.57 -0.12
C VAL A 40 9.19 7.53 1.12
N ASP A 41 10.00 6.50 1.30
CA ASP A 41 10.90 6.40 2.45
C ASP A 41 11.94 7.55 2.45
N GLU A 42 12.48 7.89 1.27
CA GLU A 42 13.47 8.97 1.10
C GLU A 42 12.84 10.37 1.21
N THR A 43 11.66 10.58 0.63
CA THR A 43 11.08 11.92 0.46
C THR A 43 9.95 12.22 1.42
N GLN A 44 9.35 11.20 2.03
CA GLN A 44 8.12 11.27 2.83
C GLN A 44 6.95 11.84 2.02
N ARG A 45 6.91 11.58 0.71
CA ARG A 45 5.87 12.04 -0.21
C ARG A 45 5.42 10.92 -1.15
N TYR A 46 4.11 10.86 -1.39
CA TYR A 46 3.50 10.00 -2.39
C TYR A 46 2.60 10.83 -3.31
N LYS A 47 2.79 10.75 -4.63
CA LYS A 47 2.06 11.56 -5.64
C LYS A 47 2.06 13.07 -5.31
N GLY A 48 3.18 13.59 -4.79
CA GLY A 48 3.37 15.00 -4.43
C GLY A 48 2.79 15.43 -3.07
N ILE A 49 1.99 14.58 -2.43
CA ILE A 49 1.38 14.82 -1.12
C ILE A 49 2.26 14.20 -0.02
N PRO A 50 2.46 14.87 1.13
CA PRO A 50 3.15 14.27 2.26
C PRO A 50 2.53 12.94 2.65
N PHE A 51 3.33 11.89 2.71
CA PHE A 51 2.90 10.55 3.11
C PHE A 51 4.01 9.90 3.94
N PRO A 52 3.76 9.57 5.22
CA PRO A 52 4.80 9.38 6.22
C PRO A 52 5.46 7.99 6.25
N PHE A 53 5.02 7.05 5.41
CA PHE A 53 5.60 5.70 5.35
C PHE A 53 5.25 5.01 4.05
N SER A 54 6.07 4.06 3.60
CA SER A 54 5.76 3.22 2.46
C SER A 54 4.60 2.25 2.76
N PHE A 55 3.67 2.09 1.82
CA PHE A 55 2.51 1.20 1.95
C PHE A 55 2.76 -0.12 1.22
N VAL A 56 3.33 -1.10 1.91
CA VAL A 56 3.74 -2.41 1.38
C VAL A 56 3.17 -3.56 2.20
N LEU A 57 3.12 -4.76 1.63
CA LEU A 57 2.93 -6.01 2.39
C LEU A 57 4.31 -6.52 2.84
N ALA A 58 4.52 -6.63 4.14
CA ALA A 58 5.73 -7.18 4.75
C ALA A 58 5.59 -8.68 5.03
#